data_AF-A0A7W8XA94-F1
#
_entry.id   AF-A0A7W8XA94-F1
#
_cell.length_a   1.000
_cell.length_b   1.000
_cell.length_c   1.000
_cell.angle_alpha   90.00
_cell.angle_beta   90.00
_cell.angle_gamma   90.00
#
_symmetry.space_group_name_H-M   'P 1'
#
loop_
_entity.id
_entity.type
_entity.pdbx_description
1 polymer ?
#
loop_
_entity_poly.entity_id
_entity_poly.type
_entity_poly.pdbx_seq_one_letter_code
_entity_poly.pdbx_strand_id
1 'polypeptide(L)' 'MQHFATSIPPKDIALLQTVLDAWCRQKNMPRSEAIKEAAVLISEYSRGVRSQIRLIDALVEQEIH' A
#
# COMPACT_ATOMS: atom_id res chain seq x y z
N MET A 1 3.35 10.51 26.49
CA MET A 1 3.57 10.09 25.09
C MET A 1 2.69 8.87 24.83
N GLN A 2 1.55 9.04 24.15
CA GLN A 2 0.67 7.91 23.82
C GLN A 2 1.01 7.46 22.40
N HIS A 3 1.84 6.43 22.28
CA HIS A 3 1.96 5.69 21.03
C HIS A 3 0.69 4.85 20.90
N PHE A 4 -0.37 5.44 20.33
CA PHE A 4 -1.41 4.63 19.72
C PHE A 4 -0.71 3.85 18.60
N ALA A 5 -0.50 2.56 18.80
CA ALA A 5 -0.29 1.67 17.68
C ALA A 5 -1.51 1.84 16.77
N THR A 6 -1.35 2.62 15.71
CA THR A 6 -2.40 2.92 14.74
C THR A 6 -2.69 1.62 14.00
N SER A 7 -3.52 0.76 14.60
CA SER A 7 -4.01 -0.43 13.93
C SER A 7 -4.80 0.06 12.71
N ILE A 8 -4.37 -0.33 11.52
CA ILE A 8 -5.14 -0.07 10.31
C ILE A 8 -6.51 -0.74 10.50
N PRO A 9 -7.63 -0.02 10.38
CA PRO A 9 -8.96 -0.60 10.50
C PRO A 9 -9.12 -1.77 9.51
N PRO A 10 -9.85 -2.85 9.86
CA PRO A 10 -9.98 -4.03 8.99
C PRO A 10 -10.48 -3.71 7.57
N LYS A 11 -11.37 -2.72 7.43
CA LYS A 11 -11.87 -2.25 6.14
C LYS A 11 -10.75 -1.64 5.27
N ASP A 12 -9.83 -0.92 5.91
CA ASP A 12 -8.72 -0.26 5.24
C ASP A 12 -7.58 -1.25 4.96
N ILE A 13 -7.44 -2.32 5.75
CA ILE A 13 -6.57 -3.45 5.40
C ILE A 13 -7.05 -4.10 4.09
N ALA A 14 -8.35 -4.35 3.95
CA ALA A 14 -8.91 -4.94 2.74
C ALA A 14 -8.68 -4.04 1.50
N LEU A 15 -8.72 -2.72 1.69
CA LEU A 15 -8.38 -1.74 0.66
C LEU A 15 -6.93 -1.90 0.19
N LEU A 16 -5.98 -1.89 1.13
CA LEU A 16 -4.55 -1.99 0.84
C LEU A 16 -4.21 -3.34 0.19
N GLN A 17 -4.82 -4.43 0.66
CA GLN A 17 -4.68 -5.75 0.06
C GLN A 17 -5.22 -5.78 -1.38
N THR A 18 -6.39 -5.18 -1.63
CA THR A 18 -6.97 -5.13 -2.98
C THR A 18 -6.08 -4.37 -3.95
N VAL A 19 -5.53 -3.23 -3.53
CA VAL A 19 -4.60 -2.43 -4.36
C VAL A 19 -3.32 -3.23 -4.62
N LEU A 20 -2.72 -3.84 -3.58
CA LEU A 20 -1.50 -4.64 -3.71
C LEU A 20 -1.70 -5.84 -4.63
N ASP A 21 -2.79 -6.60 -4.46
CA ASP A 21 -3.09 -7.78 -5.26
C ASP A 21 -3.28 -7.42 -6.74
N ALA A 22 -3.99 -6.32 -7.03
CA ALA A 22 -4.18 -5.84 -8.39
C ALA A 22 -2.84 -5.44 -9.03
N TRP A 23 -2.01 -4.71 -8.30
CA TRP A 23 -0.69 -4.27 -8.74
C TRP A 23 0.24 -5.47 -9.02
N CYS A 24 0.34 -6.39 -8.07
CA CYS A 24 1.19 -7.56 -8.22
C CYS A 24 0.75 -8.46 -9.38
N ARG A 25 -0.56 -8.64 -9.58
CA ARG A 25 -1.11 -9.40 -10.73
C ARG A 25 -0.79 -8.74 -12.05
N GLN A 26 -0.94 -7.42 -12.16
CA GLN A 26 -0.65 -6.68 -13.39
C GLN A 26 0.83 -6.77 -13.77
N LYS A 27 1.72 -6.78 -12.77
CA LYS A 27 3.18 -6.77 -12.95
C LYS A 27 3.80 -8.17 -12.98
N ASN A 28 3.02 -9.22 -12.74
CA ASN A 28 3.52 -10.58 -12.48
C ASN A 28 4.63 -10.59 -11.41
N MET A 29 4.42 -9.82 -10.34
CA MET A 29 5.43 -9.46 -9.36
C MET A 29 5.73 -10.62 -8.39
N PRO A 30 7.01 -10.95 -8.13
CA PRO A 30 7.37 -11.95 -7.14
C PRO A 30 7.10 -11.43 -5.72
N ARG A 31 6.83 -12.37 -4.80
CA ARG A 31 6.50 -12.05 -3.40
C ARG A 31 7.56 -11.16 -2.71
N SER A 32 8.83 -11.31 -3.06
CA SER A 32 9.93 -10.50 -2.51
C SER A 32 9.82 -9.01 -2.86
N GLU A 33 9.30 -8.68 -4.04
CA GLU A 33 9.08 -7.30 -4.48
C GLU A 33 7.77 -6.75 -3.93
N ALA A 34 6.73 -7.59 -3.86
CA ALA A 34 5.44 -7.22 -3.26
C ALA A 34 5.55 -6.73 -1.80
N ILE A 35 6.55 -7.21 -1.04
CA ILE A 35 6.81 -6.72 0.32
C ILE A 35 7.22 -5.24 0.32
N LYS A 36 7.99 -4.79 -0.67
CA LYS A 36 8.42 -3.39 -0.79
C LYS A 36 7.23 -2.49 -1.13
N GLU A 37 6.43 -2.91 -2.10
CA GLU A 37 5.18 -2.23 -2.50
C GLU A 37 4.20 -2.12 -1.32
N ALA A 38 4.04 -3.20 -0.54
CA ALA A 38 3.22 -3.19 0.66
C ALA A 38 3.69 -2.16 1.69
N ALA A 39 5.01 -2.01 1.86
CA ALA A 39 5.58 -1.02 2.76
C ALA A 39 5.27 0.42 2.31
N VAL A 40 5.30 0.68 0.99
CA VAL A 40 4.90 1.98 0.42
C VAL A 40 3.41 2.24 0.67
N LEU A 41 2.55 1.27 0.41
CA LEU A 41 1.10 1.39 0.67
C LEU A 41 0.79 1.69 2.14
N ILE A 42 1.45 1.00 3.07
CA ILE A 42 1.29 1.24 4.52
C ILE A 42 1.80 2.63 4.91
N SER A 43 2.92 3.08 4.33
CA SER A 43 3.49 4.40 4.58
C SER A 43 2.54 5.52 4.12
N GLU A 44 2.03 5.43 2.88
CA GLU A 44 1.09 6.42 2.34
C GLU A 44 -0.25 6.41 3.08
N TYR A 45 -0.75 5.23 3.44
CA TYR A 45 -1.93 5.12 4.29
C TYR A 45 -1.73 5.80 5.65
N SER A 46 -0.56 5.59 6.27
CA SER A 46 -0.20 6.22 7.56
C SER A 46 -0.08 7.74 7.45
N ARG A 47 0.23 8.27 6.26
CA ARG A 47 0.21 9.70 5.93
C ARG A 47 -1.21 10.25 5.67
N GLY A 48 -2.22 9.39 5.68
CA GLY A 48 -3.64 9.73 5.51
C GLY A 48 -4.19 9.49 4.11
N VAL A 49 -3.43 8.85 3.21
CA VAL A 49 -3.92 8.51 1.87
C VAL A 49 -4.86 7.32 1.94
N ARG A 50 -6.13 7.53 1.58
CA ARG A 50 -7.17 6.48 1.58
C ARG A 50 -7.81 6.24 0.21
N SER A 51 -7.40 6.99 -0.82
CA SER A 51 -7.92 6.82 -2.18
C SER A 51 -7.13 5.71 -2.88
N GLN A 52 -7.83 4.74 -3.47
CA GLN A 52 -7.18 3.67 -4.26
C GLN A 52 -6.35 4.24 -5.40
N ILE A 53 -6.85 5.27 -6.09
CA ILE A 53 -6.14 5.93 -7.20
C ILE A 53 -4.81 6.49 -6.70
N ARG A 54 -4.83 7.25 -5.60
CA ARG A 54 -3.61 7.84 -5.03
C ARG A 54 -2.63 6.81 -4.49
N LEU A 55 -3.13 5.67 -4.01
CA LEU A 55 -2.28 4.56 -3.57
C LEU A 55 -1.60 3.89 -4.77
N ILE A 56 -2.30 3.76 -5.91
CA ILE A 56 -1.71 3.27 -7.16
C ILE A 56 -0.68 4.27 -7.70
N ASP A 57 -1.01 5.58 -7.70
CA ASP A 57 -0.09 6.63 -8.14
C ASP A 57 1.24 6.57 -7.36
N ALA A 58 1.18 6.34 -6.04
CA ALA A 58 2.37 6.19 -5.21
C ALA A 58 3.24 4.98 -5.59
N LEU A 59 2.64 3.86 -6.00
CA LEU A 59 3.39 2.70 -6.50
C LEU A 59 4.03 2.99 -7.86
N VAL A 60 3.31 3.70 -8.73
CA VAL A 60 3.85 4.15 -10.03
C VAL A 60 5.05 5.10 -9.80
N GLU A 61 4.94 6.05 -8.88
CA GLU A 61 6.04 6.98 -8.56
C GLU A 61 7.27 6.25 -8.03
N GLN A 62 7.08 5.20 -7.22
CA GLN A 62 8.16 4.36 -6.69
C GLN A 62 8.86 3.55 -7.79
N GLU A 63 8.17 3.12 -8.85
CA GLU A 63 8.82 2.44 -9.98
C GLU A 63 9.65 3.37 -10.86
N ILE A 64 9.32 4.67 -10.89
CA ILE A 64 10.01 5.65 -11.72
C ILE A 64 11.34 6.11 -11.07
N HIS A 65 11.51 5.93 -9.75
CA HIS A 65 12.67 6.35 -8.97
C HIS A 65 13.56 5.17 -8.54
#